data_AF-A0A9C8ZN26-F1
#
_entry.id   AF-A0A9C8ZN26-F1
#
_cell.length_a   1.000
_cell.length_b   1.000
_cell.length_c   1.000
_cell.angle_alpha   90.00
_cell.angle_beta   90.00
_cell.angle_gamma   90.00
#
_symmetry.space_group_name_H-M   'P 1'
#
loop_
_entity.id
_entity.type
_entity.pdbx_description
1 polymer ?
#
loop_
_entity_poly.entity_id
_entity_poly.type
_entity_poly.pdbx_seq_one_letter_code
_entity_poly.pdbx_strand_id
1 'polypeptide(L)'
;MTDYTTVSALKGYLRISGTGDDALLGDLVTRASRMIDDHCGRWFSAETQTRYYDAVGAHITGQLLFLDADLLSVTTLVNGDGTEVSSDDYILRPVNWPPYFGIALKTSSGLGWTYTDSPEKAIRVTGTWGYSATPPEPIVHATIRLAAWLYRQRDTGAEPSQVEVSERGVSIAPARLPRDVLDLIGPYVRLRLSTW
;
A
#
# COMPACT_ATOMS: atom_id res chain seq x y z
N MET A 1 2.19 9.62 3.86
CA MET A 1 2.87 8.52 3.18
C MET A 1 3.90 9.07 2.23
N THR A 2 5.06 8.41 2.15
CA THR A 2 6.17 8.83 1.29
C THR A 2 5.81 8.59 -0.18
N ASP A 3 6.25 9.48 -1.06
CA ASP A 3 6.05 9.32 -2.50
C ASP A 3 7.08 8.38 -3.11
N TYR A 4 6.72 7.73 -4.22
CA TYR A 4 7.55 6.69 -4.83
C TYR A 4 8.59 7.22 -5.81
N THR A 5 8.57 8.51 -6.08
CA THR A 5 9.57 9.17 -6.92
C THR A 5 9.76 10.60 -6.46
N THR A 6 10.62 11.35 -7.13
CA THR A 6 10.92 12.75 -6.83
C THR A 6 10.57 13.65 -7.99
N VAL A 7 10.34 14.94 -7.71
CA VAL A 7 10.19 15.98 -8.73
C VAL A 7 11.40 16.01 -9.67
N SER A 8 12.62 15.81 -9.13
CA SER A 8 13.85 15.75 -9.94
C SER A 8 13.84 14.61 -10.95
N ALA A 9 13.47 13.39 -10.52
CA ALA A 9 13.37 12.24 -11.41
C ALA A 9 12.31 12.44 -12.51
N LEU A 10 11.15 13.02 -12.15
CA LEU A 10 10.10 13.35 -13.11
C LEU A 10 10.55 14.41 -14.13
N LYS A 11 11.25 15.46 -13.68
CA LYS A 11 11.82 16.49 -14.57
C LYS A 11 12.85 15.91 -15.53
N GLY A 12 13.72 15.02 -15.04
CA GLY A 12 14.65 14.27 -15.87
C GLY A 12 13.94 13.48 -16.96
N TYR A 13 12.83 12.82 -16.62
CA TYR A 13 12.00 12.06 -17.56
C TYR A 13 11.28 12.95 -18.59
N LEU A 14 10.73 14.09 -18.16
CA LEU A 14 10.01 15.03 -19.02
C LEU A 14 10.93 15.98 -19.80
N ARG A 15 12.23 15.99 -19.51
CA ARG A 15 13.22 16.96 -20.03
C ARG A 15 12.85 18.42 -19.71
N ILE A 16 12.33 18.67 -18.50
CA ILE A 16 11.99 20.01 -18.00
C ILE A 16 13.17 20.59 -17.22
N SER A 17 13.55 21.83 -17.54
CA SER A 17 14.53 22.63 -16.80
C SER A 17 13.87 23.82 -16.09
N GLY A 18 14.53 24.37 -15.07
CA GLY A 18 13.99 25.49 -14.27
C GLY A 18 12.97 25.01 -13.22
N THR A 19 12.41 25.93 -12.43
CA THR A 19 11.61 25.59 -11.23
C THR A 19 10.13 25.97 -11.32
N GLY A 20 9.69 26.52 -12.45
CA GLY A 20 8.34 27.10 -12.61
C GLY A 20 7.19 26.11 -12.35
N ASP A 21 7.40 24.83 -12.69
CA ASP A 21 6.40 23.77 -12.53
C ASP A 21 6.64 22.88 -11.29
N ASP A 22 7.65 23.16 -10.45
CA ASP A 22 8.09 22.22 -9.39
C ASP A 22 6.97 21.90 -8.41
N ALA A 23 6.13 22.88 -8.06
CA ALA A 23 4.98 22.68 -7.19
C ALA A 23 3.94 21.72 -7.81
N LEU A 24 3.55 21.98 -9.07
CA LEU A 24 2.61 21.13 -9.79
C LEU A 24 3.17 19.71 -9.98
N LEU A 25 4.45 19.58 -10.33
CA LEU A 25 5.09 18.27 -10.48
C LEU A 25 5.12 17.51 -9.15
N GLY A 26 5.31 18.19 -8.02
CA GLY A 26 5.19 17.61 -6.68
C GLY A 26 3.80 17.04 -6.41
N ASP A 27 2.76 17.83 -6.69
CA ASP A 27 1.36 17.39 -6.54
C ASP A 27 1.04 16.16 -7.41
N LEU A 28 1.56 16.13 -8.64
CA LEU A 28 1.37 15.01 -9.57
C LEU A 28 2.13 13.75 -9.16
N VAL A 29 3.33 13.88 -8.58
CA VAL A 29 4.07 12.77 -7.98
C VAL A 29 3.31 12.18 -6.80
N THR A 30 2.77 13.04 -5.93
CA THR A 30 1.94 12.61 -4.79
C THR A 30 0.71 11.87 -5.30
N ARG A 31 -0.01 12.46 -6.26
CA ARG A 31 -1.23 11.87 -6.85
C ARG A 31 -0.95 10.53 -7.52
N ALA A 32 0.10 10.43 -8.33
CA ALA A 32 0.47 9.18 -8.99
C ALA A 32 0.80 8.08 -7.97
N SER A 33 1.52 8.43 -6.89
CA SER A 33 1.83 7.48 -5.82
C SER A 33 0.54 6.94 -5.15
N ARG A 34 -0.41 7.81 -4.81
CA ARG A 34 -1.70 7.39 -4.21
C ARG A 34 -2.57 6.59 -5.17
N MET A 35 -2.59 6.93 -6.46
CA MET A 35 -3.32 6.15 -7.47
C MET A 35 -2.78 4.71 -7.59
N ILE A 36 -1.46 4.53 -7.46
CA ILE A 36 -0.84 3.20 -7.44
C ILE A 36 -1.23 2.45 -6.16
N ASP A 37 -1.31 3.12 -5.01
CA ASP A 37 -1.74 2.49 -3.75
C ASP A 37 -3.16 1.96 -3.83
N ASP A 38 -4.07 2.81 -4.30
CA ASP A 38 -5.48 2.47 -4.46
C ASP A 38 -5.65 1.30 -5.42
N HIS A 39 -4.89 1.30 -6.52
CA HIS A 39 -4.92 0.23 -7.50
C HIS A 39 -4.36 -1.09 -6.94
N CYS A 40 -3.25 -1.03 -6.19
CA CYS A 40 -2.60 -2.23 -5.67
C CYS A 40 -3.22 -2.72 -4.36
N GLY A 41 -4.05 -1.91 -3.69
CA GLY A 41 -4.60 -2.22 -2.37
C GLY A 41 -3.53 -2.34 -1.28
N ARG A 42 -2.37 -1.71 -1.47
CA ARG A 42 -1.20 -1.68 -0.58
C ARG A 42 -0.32 -0.47 -0.92
N TRP A 43 0.60 -0.10 -0.03
CA TRP A 43 1.57 0.96 -0.27
C TRP A 43 3.02 0.43 -0.25
N PHE A 44 3.94 1.14 -0.89
CA PHE A 44 5.29 0.66 -1.23
C PHE A 44 6.43 1.34 -0.45
N SER A 45 6.09 2.17 0.54
CA SER A 45 7.04 2.80 1.45
C SER A 45 6.97 2.21 2.86
N ALA A 46 8.11 2.11 3.53
CA ALA A 46 8.15 1.74 4.94
C ALA A 46 7.66 2.88 5.85
N GLU A 47 6.77 2.55 6.79
CA GLU A 47 6.27 3.45 7.82
C GLU A 47 6.27 2.77 9.19
N THR A 48 6.82 3.43 10.19
CA THR A 48 6.69 2.96 11.57
C THR A 48 5.31 3.31 12.08
N GLN A 49 4.52 2.29 12.41
CA GLN A 49 3.15 2.46 12.90
C GLN A 49 2.85 1.46 14.00
N THR A 50 1.86 1.84 14.81
CA THR A 50 1.20 0.95 15.76
C THR A 50 -0.21 0.67 15.24
N ARG A 51 -0.50 -0.60 14.96
CA ARG A 51 -1.82 -1.06 14.52
C ARG A 51 -2.50 -1.85 15.64
N TYR A 52 -3.82 -1.73 15.70
CA TYR A 52 -4.65 -2.35 16.72
C TYR A 52 -5.58 -3.36 16.07
N TYR A 53 -5.73 -4.50 16.72
CA TYR A 53 -6.62 -5.58 16.28
C TYR A 53 -7.50 -6.00 17.43
N ASP A 54 -8.72 -6.43 17.11
CA ASP A 54 -9.59 -7.03 18.10
C ASP A 54 -9.03 -8.41 18.51
N ALA A 55 -9.18 -8.80 19.77
CA ALA A 55 -8.73 -10.10 20.29
C ALA A 55 -9.62 -11.28 19.87
N VAL A 56 -10.75 -11.01 19.21
CA VAL A 56 -11.66 -12.00 18.60
C VAL A 56 -12.11 -11.50 17.23
N GLY A 57 -12.44 -12.40 16.31
CA GLY A 57 -12.98 -12.05 14.99
C GLY A 57 -12.45 -12.91 13.85
N ALA A 58 -12.92 -12.64 12.63
CA ALA A 58 -12.56 -13.43 11.45
C ALA A 58 -11.07 -13.29 11.04
N HIS A 59 -10.41 -12.21 11.47
CA HIS A 59 -8.97 -12.01 11.32
C HIS A 59 -8.15 -12.88 12.27
N ILE A 60 -8.77 -13.65 13.16
CA ILE A 60 -8.09 -14.65 13.99
C ILE A 60 -8.54 -16.04 13.57
N THR A 61 -7.59 -16.92 13.24
CA THR A 61 -7.83 -18.33 12.94
C THR A 61 -6.87 -19.18 13.75
N GLY A 62 -7.36 -19.77 14.84
CA GLY A 62 -6.52 -20.48 15.80
C GLY A 62 -5.46 -19.55 16.40
N GLN A 63 -4.19 -19.87 16.20
CA GLN A 63 -3.04 -19.07 16.66
C GLN A 63 -2.65 -17.95 15.70
N LEU A 64 -3.23 -17.89 14.50
CA LEU A 64 -2.87 -16.90 13.47
C LEU A 64 -3.74 -15.66 13.57
N LEU A 65 -3.10 -14.50 13.73
CA LEU A 65 -3.65 -13.17 13.53
C LEU A 65 -3.33 -12.70 12.11
N PHE A 66 -4.36 -12.46 11.30
CA PHE A 66 -4.27 -11.83 9.99
C PHE A 66 -4.16 -10.32 10.12
N LEU A 67 -3.21 -9.74 9.39
CA LEU A 67 -2.95 -8.31 9.37
C LEU A 67 -3.70 -7.65 8.21
N ASP A 68 -4.18 -6.43 8.47
CA ASP A 68 -4.87 -5.59 7.51
C ASP A 68 -3.92 -4.88 6.53
N ALA A 69 -2.62 -4.88 6.80
CA ALA A 69 -1.58 -4.29 5.97
C ALA A 69 -0.35 -5.20 5.84
N ASP A 70 0.50 -4.89 4.87
CA ASP A 70 1.82 -5.51 4.71
C ASP A 70 2.74 -5.09 5.87
N LEU A 71 3.37 -6.06 6.52
CA LEU A 71 4.29 -5.84 7.63
C LEU A 71 5.73 -6.24 7.23
N LEU A 72 6.71 -5.38 7.51
CA LEU A 72 8.13 -5.67 7.25
C LEU A 72 8.84 -6.22 8.49
N SER A 73 8.49 -5.72 9.67
CA SER A 73 9.08 -6.17 10.93
C SER A 73 8.22 -5.78 12.12
N VAL A 74 8.19 -6.62 13.15
CA VAL A 74 7.59 -6.28 14.46
C VAL A 74 8.68 -5.67 15.34
N THR A 75 8.38 -4.53 15.96
CA THR A 75 9.16 -3.94 17.05
C THR A 75 8.63 -4.40 18.40
N THR A 76 7.30 -4.40 18.57
CA THR A 76 6.63 -4.81 19.81
C THR A 76 5.29 -5.43 19.50
N LEU A 77 4.97 -6.54 20.16
CA LEU A 77 3.66 -7.19 20.10
C LEU A 77 3.09 -7.29 21.51
N VAL A 78 1.94 -6.67 21.75
CA VAL A 78 1.23 -6.74 23.03
C VAL A 78 -0.09 -7.45 22.80
N ASN A 79 -0.36 -8.49 23.60
CA ASN A 79 -1.61 -9.23 23.56
C ASN A 79 -2.73 -8.44 24.26
N GLY A 80 -3.99 -8.86 24.11
CA GLY A 80 -5.12 -8.10 24.65
C GLY A 80 -5.25 -8.12 26.17
N ASP A 81 -4.44 -8.93 26.87
CA ASP A 81 -4.32 -8.90 28.33
C ASP A 81 -3.31 -7.85 28.83
N GLY A 82 -2.67 -7.12 27.90
CA GLY A 82 -1.65 -6.11 28.19
C GLY A 82 -0.23 -6.66 28.32
N THR A 83 -0.04 -7.97 28.19
CA THR A 83 1.27 -8.61 28.26
C THR A 83 2.01 -8.54 26.92
N GLU A 84 3.29 -8.19 26.95
CA GLU A 84 4.14 -8.26 25.77
C GLU A 84 4.42 -9.73 25.40
N VAL A 85 4.26 -10.06 24.12
CA VAL A 85 4.57 -11.38 23.57
C VAL A 85 5.99 -11.35 23.02
N SER A 86 6.87 -12.18 23.58
CA SER A 86 8.26 -12.30 23.14
C SER A 86 8.35 -12.73 21.67
N SER A 87 9.38 -12.28 20.93
CA SER A 87 9.69 -12.78 19.58
C SER A 87 9.96 -14.28 19.55
N ASP A 88 10.31 -14.89 20.68
CA ASP A 88 10.47 -16.33 20.79
C ASP A 88 9.12 -17.08 20.85
N ASP A 89 8.02 -16.39 21.13
CA ASP A 89 6.69 -16.97 21.31
C ASP A 89 5.77 -16.81 20.10
N TYR A 90 6.22 -16.09 19.06
CA TYR A 90 5.50 -15.96 17.80
C TYR A 90 6.39 -16.18 16.58
N ILE A 91 5.75 -16.31 15.43
CA ILE A 91 6.38 -16.41 14.11
C ILE A 91 5.60 -15.56 13.12
N LEU A 92 6.31 -14.95 12.18
CA LEU A 92 5.69 -14.17 11.11
C LEU A 92 5.28 -15.08 9.94
N ARG A 93 4.33 -14.63 9.15
CA ARG A 93 3.80 -15.34 7.98
C ARG A 93 3.80 -14.43 6.74
N PRO A 94 4.43 -14.84 5.62
CA PRO A 94 5.16 -16.11 5.44
C PRO A 94 6.46 -16.15 6.27
N VAL A 95 7.05 -17.34 6.47
CA VAL A 95 8.12 -17.53 7.47
C VAL A 95 9.43 -16.83 7.10
N ASN A 96 9.74 -16.76 5.80
CA ASN A 96 11.11 -16.56 5.35
C ASN A 96 11.37 -15.15 4.78
N TRP A 97 10.33 -14.40 4.41
CA TRP A 97 10.51 -13.08 3.81
C TRP A 97 9.28 -12.19 3.96
N PRO A 98 9.45 -10.89 4.19
CA PRO A 98 8.37 -9.92 4.11
C PRO A 98 7.90 -9.71 2.65
N PRO A 99 6.72 -9.08 2.43
CA PRO A 99 5.81 -8.59 3.45
C PRO A 99 5.07 -9.72 4.17
N TYR A 100 4.97 -9.59 5.49
CA TYR A 100 4.23 -10.50 6.34
C TYR A 100 2.74 -10.11 6.35
N PHE A 101 1.87 -11.08 6.12
CA PHE A 101 0.41 -10.93 6.19
C PHE A 101 -0.15 -11.36 7.54
N GLY A 102 0.65 -11.98 8.41
CA GLY A 102 0.15 -12.58 9.64
C GLY A 102 1.20 -12.81 10.70
N ILE A 103 0.74 -12.88 11.94
CA ILE A 103 1.52 -13.24 13.12
C ILE A 103 0.87 -14.47 13.73
N ALA A 104 1.61 -15.56 13.89
CA ALA A 104 1.13 -16.76 14.56
C ALA A 104 1.84 -16.94 15.90
N LEU A 105 1.08 -17.12 16.98
CA LEU A 105 1.64 -17.60 18.24
C LEU A 105 2.16 -19.03 18.05
N LYS A 106 3.30 -19.37 18.65
CA LYS A 106 3.83 -20.72 18.61
C LYS A 106 3.01 -21.61 19.53
N THR A 107 2.70 -22.83 19.11
CA THR A 107 2.03 -23.78 19.99
C THR A 107 2.83 -24.09 21.25
N SER A 108 4.16 -24.01 21.19
CA SER A 108 5.05 -24.23 22.32
C SER A 108 5.05 -23.11 23.36
N SER A 109 4.55 -21.90 23.04
CA SER A 109 4.51 -20.80 24.01
C SER A 109 3.38 -20.95 25.04
N GLY A 110 2.39 -21.80 24.76
CA GLY A 110 1.19 -21.93 25.58
C GLY A 110 0.26 -20.71 25.52
N LEU A 111 0.57 -19.73 24.67
CA LEU A 111 -0.22 -18.51 24.52
C LEU A 111 -1.38 -18.69 23.54
N GLY A 112 -2.45 -17.95 23.80
CA GLY A 112 -3.54 -17.70 22.88
C GLY A 112 -3.76 -16.20 22.73
N TRP A 113 -4.37 -15.78 21.63
CA TRP A 113 -4.91 -14.43 21.53
C TRP A 113 -6.02 -14.28 22.58
N THR A 114 -5.91 -13.28 23.44
CA THR A 114 -6.77 -13.13 24.62
C THR A 114 -7.01 -11.65 24.92
N TYR A 115 -7.88 -11.36 25.87
CA TYR A 115 -8.17 -10.03 26.39
C TYR A 115 -8.59 -10.08 27.87
N THR A 116 -8.39 -8.98 28.60
CA THR A 116 -8.84 -8.85 30.00
C THR A 116 -10.21 -8.19 30.09
N ASP A 117 -10.36 -6.96 29.59
CA ASP A 117 -11.57 -6.16 29.79
C ASP A 117 -12.49 -6.14 28.56
N SER A 118 -11.93 -5.82 27.40
CA SER A 118 -12.67 -5.68 26.14
C SER A 118 -11.83 -6.26 25.00
N PRO A 119 -12.46 -7.00 24.06
CA PRO A 119 -11.75 -7.57 22.93
C PRO A 119 -11.41 -6.51 21.87
N GLU A 120 -12.14 -5.39 21.78
CA GLU A 120 -11.97 -4.39 20.73
C GLU A 120 -10.63 -3.66 20.85
N LYS A 121 -9.85 -3.62 19.76
CA LYS A 121 -8.53 -2.97 19.69
C LYS A 121 -7.55 -3.41 20.79
N ALA A 122 -7.71 -4.62 21.32
CA ALA A 122 -6.94 -5.09 22.47
C ALA A 122 -5.50 -5.48 22.11
N ILE A 123 -5.28 -6.09 20.94
CA ILE A 123 -3.95 -6.50 20.49
C ILE A 123 -3.28 -5.32 19.80
N ARG A 124 -2.02 -5.05 20.17
CA ARG A 124 -1.21 -3.95 19.61
C ARG A 124 0.04 -4.48 18.93
N VAL A 125 0.20 -4.14 17.65
CA VAL A 125 1.37 -4.47 16.84
C VAL A 125 2.08 -3.19 16.46
N THR A 126 3.23 -2.93 17.07
CA THR A 126 4.14 -1.84 16.68
C THR A 126 5.23 -2.40 15.80
N GLY A 127 5.47 -1.77 14.66
CA GLY A 127 6.44 -2.26 13.69
C GLY A 127 6.62 -1.34 12.50
N THR A 128 7.34 -1.86 11.51
CA THR A 128 7.52 -1.21 10.21
C THR A 128 6.56 -1.84 9.21
N TRP A 129 5.70 -1.02 8.62
CA TRP A 129 4.62 -1.43 7.73
C TRP A 129 4.83 -0.90 6.31
N GLY A 130 4.33 -1.62 5.32
CA GLY A 130 4.49 -1.35 3.90
C GLY A 130 4.98 -2.57 3.15
N TYR A 131 4.89 -2.55 1.82
CA TYR A 131 5.33 -3.65 0.97
C TYR A 131 6.85 -3.87 1.00
N SER A 132 7.62 -2.79 1.15
CA SER A 132 9.08 -2.80 1.00
C SER A 132 9.74 -1.67 1.78
N ALA A 133 11.00 -1.86 2.20
CA ALA A 133 11.80 -0.84 2.87
C ALA A 133 11.97 0.42 2.01
N THR A 134 12.20 0.20 0.72
CA THR A 134 12.26 1.23 -0.32
C THR A 134 11.35 0.83 -1.47
N PRO A 135 10.64 1.77 -2.12
CA PRO A 135 9.79 1.45 -3.27
C PRO A 135 10.54 0.64 -4.34
N PRO A 136 10.00 -0.48 -4.83
CA PRO A 136 10.66 -1.29 -5.86
C PRO A 136 10.81 -0.52 -7.17
N GLU A 137 11.88 -0.79 -7.92
CA GLU A 137 12.16 -0.07 -9.18
C GLU A 137 10.97 -0.03 -10.15
N PRO A 138 10.21 -1.12 -10.38
CA PRO A 138 9.03 -1.08 -11.25
C PRO A 138 7.95 -0.10 -10.77
N ILE A 139 7.77 0.04 -9.45
CA ILE A 139 6.81 0.97 -8.84
C ILE A 139 7.31 2.41 -9.00
N VAL A 140 8.60 2.65 -8.79
CA VAL A 140 9.23 3.96 -9.03
C VAL A 140 9.01 4.38 -10.48
N HIS A 141 9.31 3.49 -11.43
CA HIS A 141 9.14 3.75 -12.86
C HIS A 141 7.68 3.97 -13.23
N ALA A 142 6.76 3.13 -12.75
CA ALA A 142 5.32 3.29 -12.95
C ALA A 142 4.82 4.65 -12.44
N THR A 143 5.31 5.10 -11.27
CA THR A 143 4.94 6.40 -10.69
C THR A 143 5.43 7.56 -11.57
N ILE A 144 6.66 7.50 -12.08
CA ILE A 144 7.20 8.51 -13.01
C ILE A 144 6.34 8.58 -14.28
N ARG A 145 6.02 7.43 -14.88
CA ARG A 145 5.20 7.37 -16.10
C ARG A 145 3.79 7.92 -15.87
N LEU A 146 3.16 7.54 -14.77
CA LEU A 146 1.82 8.00 -14.42
C LEU A 146 1.79 9.51 -14.15
N ALA A 147 2.75 10.04 -13.38
CA ALA A 147 2.85 11.47 -13.13
C ALA A 147 3.11 12.27 -14.42
N ALA A 148 3.96 11.76 -15.32
CA ALA A 148 4.19 12.35 -16.62
C ALA A 148 2.94 12.34 -17.51
N TRP A 149 2.14 11.25 -17.46
CA TRP A 149 0.87 11.15 -18.17
C TRP A 149 -0.18 12.13 -17.63
N LEU A 150 -0.25 12.33 -16.32
CA LEU A 150 -1.11 13.34 -15.69
C LEU A 150 -0.68 14.77 -16.07
N TYR A 151 0.63 15.05 -16.09
CA TYR A 151 1.14 16.37 -16.46
C TYR A 151 0.75 16.75 -17.89
N ARG A 152 0.86 15.83 -18.85
CA ARG A 152 0.49 16.08 -20.25
C ARG A 152 -1.01 16.31 -20.46
N GLN A 153 -1.86 15.80 -19.57
CA GLN A 153 -3.30 16.03 -19.66
C GLN A 153 -3.71 17.47 -19.36
N ARG A 154 -2.89 18.21 -18.59
CA ARG A 154 -3.11 19.64 -18.35
C ARG A 154 -3.24 20.42 -19.66
N ASP A 155 -2.43 20.06 -20.65
CA ASP A 155 -2.32 20.81 -21.89
C ASP A 155 -3.35 20.34 -22.95
N THR A 156 -4.05 19.22 -22.72
CA THR A 156 -5.02 18.66 -23.69
C THR A 156 -6.37 19.37 -23.74
N GLY A 157 -6.64 20.38 -22.89
CA GLY A 157 -7.86 21.21 -22.96
C GLY A 157 -9.20 20.47 -22.79
N ALA A 158 -9.17 19.16 -22.56
CA ALA A 158 -10.36 18.33 -22.42
C ALA A 158 -10.91 18.43 -21.00
N GLU A 159 -11.98 19.21 -20.85
CA GLU A 159 -12.91 19.11 -19.72
C GLU A 159 -13.28 17.63 -19.49
N PRO A 160 -13.06 17.05 -18.30
CA PRO A 160 -13.28 15.61 -18.04
C PRO A 160 -14.77 15.21 -17.97
N SER A 161 -15.67 15.95 -18.61
CA SER A 161 -17.12 15.71 -18.60
C SER A 161 -17.82 15.71 -19.95
N GLN A 162 -17.13 15.96 -21.08
CA GLN A 162 -17.74 15.73 -22.38
C GLN A 162 -17.42 14.33 -22.89
N VAL A 163 -18.46 13.49 -22.88
CA VAL A 163 -18.54 12.33 -23.77
C VAL A 163 -18.47 12.87 -25.20
N GLU A 164 -17.27 12.97 -25.76
CA GLU A 164 -17.11 13.19 -27.19
C GLU A 164 -17.52 11.91 -27.91
N VAL A 165 -18.78 11.88 -28.33
CA VAL A 165 -19.27 10.90 -29.28
C VAL A 165 -18.61 11.23 -30.62
N SER A 166 -17.51 10.53 -30.91
CA SER A 166 -17.03 10.42 -32.29
C SER A 166 -18.16 9.83 -33.15
N GLU A 167 -18.30 10.32 -34.39
CA GLU A 167 -19.28 9.94 -35.41
C GLU A 167 -19.32 8.42 -35.74
N ARG A 168 -18.43 7.62 -35.14
CA ARG A 168 -18.37 6.15 -35.21
C ARG A 168 -18.84 5.40 -33.95
N GLY A 169 -19.48 6.07 -32.99
CA GLY A 169 -20.11 5.40 -31.84
C GLY A 169 -19.12 4.74 -30.87
N VAL A 170 -17.84 5.12 -30.90
CA VAL A 170 -16.85 4.66 -29.92
C VAL A 170 -16.99 5.53 -28.68
N SER A 171 -17.66 5.00 -27.67
CA SER A 171 -17.65 5.56 -26.31
C SER A 171 -16.21 5.64 -25.81
N ILE A 172 -15.70 6.85 -25.56
CA ILE A 172 -14.42 7.04 -24.87
C ILE A 172 -14.64 6.58 -23.43
N ALA A 173 -14.11 5.40 -23.10
CA ALA A 173 -14.11 4.91 -21.73
C ALA A 173 -13.42 5.94 -20.81
N PRO A 174 -13.90 6.14 -19.56
CA PRO A 174 -13.26 7.04 -18.62
C PRO A 174 -11.79 6.66 -18.47
N ALA A 175 -10.93 7.66 -18.25
CA ALA A 175 -9.47 7.54 -18.28
C ALA A 175 -8.97 6.32 -17.49
N ARG A 176 -8.78 5.20 -18.21
CA ARG A 176 -8.14 4.02 -17.67
C ARG A 176 -6.68 4.38 -17.43
N LEU A 177 -6.13 3.96 -16.29
CA LEU A 177 -4.69 4.02 -16.06
C LEU A 177 -3.95 3.52 -17.32
N PRO A 178 -2.85 4.17 -17.74
CA PRO A 178 -2.11 3.74 -18.92
C PRO A 178 -1.76 2.24 -18.86
N ARG A 179 -1.95 1.51 -19.96
CA ARG A 179 -1.82 0.04 -19.96
C ARG A 179 -0.42 -0.44 -19.59
N ASP A 180 0.59 0.30 -20.01
CA ASP A 180 1.99 0.15 -19.61
C ASP A 180 2.20 0.29 -18.10
N VAL A 181 1.52 1.24 -17.45
CA VAL A 181 1.56 1.40 -15.99
C VAL A 181 0.88 0.21 -15.32
N LEU A 182 -0.27 -0.23 -15.85
CA LEU A 182 -0.99 -1.41 -15.36
C LEU A 182 -0.15 -2.69 -15.46
N ASP A 183 0.53 -2.89 -16.59
CA ASP A 183 1.38 -4.07 -16.81
C ASP A 183 2.56 -4.10 -15.82
N LEU A 184 3.11 -2.93 -15.43
CA LEU A 184 4.17 -2.81 -14.43
C LEU A 184 3.70 -3.12 -13.00
N ILE A 185 2.52 -2.62 -12.62
CA ILE A 185 2.01 -2.73 -11.24
C ILE A 185 1.18 -4.00 -11.00
N GLY A 186 0.74 -4.67 -12.07
CA GLY A 186 -0.11 -5.87 -12.02
C GLY A 186 0.39 -6.97 -11.06
N PRO A 187 1.69 -7.33 -11.07
CA PRO A 187 2.24 -8.32 -10.15
C PRO A 187 2.17 -7.94 -8.66
N TYR A 188 1.97 -6.66 -8.35
CA TYR A 188 1.97 -6.12 -6.99
C TYR A 188 0.57 -5.96 -6.39
N VAL A 189 -0.48 -6.23 -7.17
CA VAL A 189 -1.86 -6.08 -6.69
C VAL A 189 -2.15 -7.08 -5.57
N ARG A 190 -2.66 -6.59 -4.44
CA ARG A 190 -3.10 -7.42 -3.32
C ARG A 190 -4.41 -8.09 -3.67
N LEU A 191 -4.39 -9.42 -3.73
CA LEU A 191 -5.60 -10.22 -3.86
C LEU A 191 -6.49 -9.96 -2.64
N ARG A 192 -7.64 -9.34 -2.87
CA ARG A 192 -8.73 -9.29 -1.88
C ARG A 192 -9.58 -10.54 -2.08
N LEU A 193 -9.64 -11.40 -1.07
CA LEU A 193 -10.70 -12.40 -1.00
C LEU A 193 -11.98 -11.64 -0.71
N SER A 194 -12.88 -11.54 -1.69
CA SER A 194 -14.23 -11.05 -1.45
C SER A 194 -14.90 -12.03 -0.50
N THR A 195 -15.10 -11.62 0.75
CA THR A 195 -15.93 -12.36 1.70
C THR A 195 -17.38 -12.22 1.25
N TRP A 196 -18.00 -13.35 0.89
CA TRP A 196 -19.40 -13.47 0.50
C TRP A 196 -20.36 -13.21 1.67
#